data_AF-A0A9D6L189-F1
#
_entry.id   AF-A0A9D6L189-F1
#
_cell.length_a   1.000
_cell.length_b   1.000
_cell.length_c   1.000
_cell.angle_alpha   90.00
_cell.angle_beta   90.00
_cell.angle_gamma   90.00
#
_symmetry.space_group_name_H-M   'P 1'
#
loop_
_entity.id
_entity.type
_entity.pdbx_description
1 polymer ?
#
loop_
_entity_poly.entity_id
_entity_poly.type
_entity_poly.pdbx_seq_one_letter_code
_entity_poly.pdbx_strand_id
1 'polypeptide(L)'
;MNLLIGQIEKQRAEAMGQAYVPALSWWDKLTQKLNASVPVSQEKDIELDHNYDGIKELDNHLPPWWKWLFYISIVWAVVYFVAYHFSYSLPLSKEEYENEV
;
A
#
# COMPACT_ATOMS: atom_id res chain seq x y z
N MET A 1 19.13 1.54 -15.94
CA MET A 1 19.28 2.89 -15.37
C MET A 1 20.72 3.31 -15.58
N ASN A 2 21.02 4.00 -16.69
CA ASN A 2 22.39 4.42 -17.00
C ASN A 2 22.69 5.69 -16.22
N LEU A 3 23.67 5.62 -15.30
CA LEU A 3 24.13 6.76 -14.48
C LEU A 3 24.52 7.97 -15.35
N LEU A 4 25.03 7.72 -16.55
CA LEU A 4 25.39 8.75 -17.54
C LEU A 4 24.17 9.55 -18.01
N ILE A 5 23.01 8.92 -18.20
CA ILE A 5 21.79 9.61 -18.66
C ILE A 5 21.27 10.55 -17.57
N GLY A 6 21.27 10.10 -16.31
CA GLY A 6 20.84 10.95 -15.19
C GLY A 6 21.77 12.14 -14.96
N GLN A 7 23.08 11.99 -15.17
CA GLN A 7 24.04 13.10 -15.11
C GLN A 7 23.82 14.13 -16.24
N ILE A 8 23.51 13.66 -17.45
CA ILE A 8 23.22 14.51 -18.60
C ILE A 8 21.90 15.30 -18.38
N GLU A 9 20.85 14.64 -17.89
CA GLU A 9 19.57 15.29 -17.59
C GLU A 9 19.72 16.37 -16.51
N LYS A 10 20.53 16.09 -15.48
CA LYS A 10 20.84 17.06 -14.42
C LYS A 10 21.58 18.28 -14.94
N GLN A 11 22.65 18.07 -15.73
CA GLN A 11 23.41 19.18 -16.34
C GLN A 11 22.56 20.01 -17.31
N ARG A 12 21.65 19.36 -18.05
CA ARG A 12 20.71 20.04 -18.95
C ARG A 12 19.71 20.91 -18.17
N ALA A 13 19.18 20.41 -17.06
CA ALA A 13 18.27 21.17 -16.20
C ALA A 13 18.95 22.40 -15.58
N GLU A 14 20.19 22.24 -15.10
CA GLU A 14 21.03 23.34 -14.56
C GLU A 14 21.32 24.39 -15.64
N ALA A 15 21.68 23.99 -16.86
CA ALA A 15 21.92 24.90 -17.98
C ALA A 15 20.67 25.67 -18.44
N MET A 16 19.48 25.09 -18.25
CA MET A 16 18.19 25.74 -18.56
C MET A 16 17.62 26.53 -17.37
N GLY A 17 18.31 26.57 -16.22
CA GLY A 17 17.85 27.24 -15.01
C GLY A 17 16.58 26.63 -14.40
N GLN A 18 16.29 25.36 -14.71
CA GLN A 18 15.11 24.64 -14.22
C GLN A 18 15.51 23.63 -13.14
N ALA A 19 14.63 23.41 -12.16
CA ALA A 19 14.87 22.41 -11.12
C ALA A 19 14.93 21.00 -11.73
N TYR A 20 16.00 20.24 -11.44
CA TYR A 20 16.13 18.85 -11.87
C TYR A 20 15.13 17.96 -11.12
N VAL A 21 14.23 17.32 -11.84
CA VAL A 21 13.30 16.30 -11.31
C VAL A 21 13.67 14.95 -11.90
N PRO A 22 14.08 13.96 -11.10
CA PRO A 22 14.42 12.64 -11.62
C PRO A 22 13.18 11.98 -12.22
N ALA A 23 13.34 11.30 -13.37
CA ALA A 23 12.26 10.52 -13.95
C ALA A 23 11.83 9.40 -12.98
N LEU A 24 10.51 9.22 -12.79
CA LEU A 24 9.98 8.16 -11.92
C LEU A 24 10.55 6.80 -12.30
N SER A 25 11.15 6.14 -11.31
CA SER A 25 11.58 4.75 -11.42
C SER A 25 10.40 3.82 -11.61
N TRP A 26 10.67 2.60 -12.08
CA TRP A 26 9.64 1.56 -12.15
C TRP A 26 9.09 1.20 -10.76
N TRP A 27 9.94 1.26 -9.72
CA TRP A 27 9.52 1.10 -8.33
C TRP A 27 8.58 2.22 -7.90
N ASP A 28 8.88 3.47 -8.25
CA ASP A 28 8.03 4.62 -7.91
C ASP A 28 6.65 4.52 -8.58
N LYS A 29 6.61 4.03 -9.83
CA LYS A 29 5.35 3.77 -10.53
C LYS A 29 4.55 2.64 -9.87
N LEU A 30 5.24 1.61 -9.37
CA LEU A 30 4.60 0.51 -8.65
C LEU A 30 4.04 0.99 -7.31
N THR A 31 4.83 1.70 -6.50
CA THR A 31 4.40 2.21 -5.19
C THR A 31 3.26 3.22 -5.34
N GLN A 32 3.32 4.10 -6.34
CA GLN A 32 2.23 5.04 -6.63
C GLN A 32 0.93 4.31 -6.99
N LYS A 33 1.00 3.25 -7.81
CA LYS A 33 -0.18 2.42 -8.13
C LYS A 33 -0.72 1.65 -6.94
N LEU A 34 0.15 1.16 -6.05
CA LEU A 34 -0.27 0.41 -4.87
C LEU A 34 -0.89 1.33 -3.81
N ASN A 35 -0.36 2.53 -3.61
CA ASN A 35 -0.90 3.48 -2.63
C ASN A 35 -2.15 4.19 -3.16
N ALA A 36 -2.21 4.48 -4.46
CA ALA A 36 -3.35 5.11 -5.13
C ALA A 36 -3.86 6.40 -4.44
N SER A 37 -2.95 7.15 -3.77
CA SER A 37 -3.27 8.40 -3.09
C SER A 37 -3.41 9.55 -4.08
N VAL A 38 -4.34 10.48 -3.80
CA VAL A 38 -4.48 11.73 -4.56
C VAL A 38 -3.22 12.60 -4.38
N PRO A 39 -2.71 13.26 -5.43
CA PRO A 39 -1.55 14.14 -5.32
C PRO A 39 -1.88 15.42 -4.53
N VAL A 40 -0.89 15.97 -3.84
CA VAL A 40 -1.02 17.17 -2.99
C VAL A 40 -1.68 18.36 -3.71
N SER A 41 -1.43 18.52 -5.00
CA SER A 41 -2.03 19.61 -5.80
C SER A 41 -3.56 19.51 -5.96
N GLN A 42 -4.14 18.34 -5.74
CA GLN A 42 -5.57 18.04 -5.86
C GLN A 42 -6.23 17.70 -4.51
N GLU A 43 -5.50 17.79 -3.39
CA GLU A 43 -6.05 17.48 -2.06
C GLU A 43 -7.25 18.35 -1.69
N LYS A 44 -7.27 19.61 -2.17
CA LYS A 44 -8.38 20.54 -1.92
C LYS A 44 -9.71 20.04 -2.49
N ASP A 45 -9.68 19.23 -3.55
CA ASP A 45 -10.89 18.72 -4.20
C ASP A 45 -11.53 17.55 -3.42
N ILE A 46 -10.76 16.92 -2.52
CA ILE A 46 -11.19 15.80 -1.67
C ILE A 46 -11.17 16.15 -0.17
N GLU A 47 -10.97 17.42 0.16
CA GLU A 47 -11.00 17.90 1.54
C GLU A 47 -12.45 17.84 2.06
N LEU A 48 -12.65 17.26 3.25
CA LEU A 48 -13.95 17.24 3.91
C LEU A 48 -14.32 18.63 4.44
N ASP A 49 -15.62 18.92 4.50
CA ASP A 49 -16.16 20.24 4.89
C ASP A 49 -15.89 20.65 6.36
N HIS A 50 -15.20 19.81 7.14
CA HIS A 50 -15.04 19.98 8.58
C HIS A 50 -13.58 20.23 8.92
N ASN A 51 -13.36 21.22 9.78
CA ASN A 51 -12.04 21.58 10.30
C ASN A 51 -12.07 21.43 11.81
N TYR A 52 -11.16 20.60 12.34
CA TYR A 52 -11.01 20.34 13.75
C TYR A 52 -9.65 20.87 14.20
N ASP A 53 -9.62 22.01 14.91
CA ASP A 53 -8.40 22.58 15.47
C ASP A 53 -7.26 22.78 14.43
N GLY A 54 -7.63 23.18 13.21
CA GLY A 54 -6.69 23.36 12.11
C GLY A 54 -6.37 22.10 11.31
N ILE A 55 -6.83 20.92 11.75
CA ILE A 55 -6.72 19.65 11.01
C ILE A 55 -7.92 19.51 10.06
N LYS A 56 -7.61 19.21 8.81
CA LYS A 56 -8.58 18.93 7.74
C LYS A 56 -8.40 17.50 7.29
N GLU A 57 -9.52 16.80 7.13
CA GLU A 57 -9.53 15.40 6.73
C GLU A 57 -9.73 15.26 5.23
N LEU A 58 -9.12 14.23 4.63
CA LEU A 58 -9.20 13.94 3.20
C LEU A 58 -10.06 12.70 2.96
N ASP A 59 -11.01 12.78 2.02
CA ASP A 59 -11.82 11.65 1.57
C ASP A 59 -11.06 10.78 0.55
N ASN A 60 -9.97 10.18 1.01
CA ASN A 60 -9.14 9.31 0.19
C ASN A 60 -9.68 7.88 0.14
N HIS A 61 -9.58 7.26 -1.04
CA HIS A 61 -9.85 5.84 -1.17
C HIS A 61 -8.78 5.01 -0.46
N LEU A 62 -9.19 3.88 0.13
CA LEU A 62 -8.26 2.94 0.76
C LEU A 62 -7.27 2.36 -0.27
N PRO A 63 -5.97 2.27 0.07
CA PRO A 63 -4.97 1.66 -0.81
C PRO A 63 -5.41 0.25 -1.26
N PRO A 64 -5.35 -0.07 -2.57
CA PRO A 64 -5.73 -1.38 -3.07
C PRO A 64 -5.08 -2.56 -2.34
N TRP A 65 -3.78 -2.48 -2.02
CA TRP A 65 -3.08 -3.55 -1.30
C TRP A 65 -3.68 -3.82 0.08
N TRP A 66 -4.14 -2.78 0.77
CA TRP A 66 -4.74 -2.91 2.10
C TRP A 66 -6.08 -3.64 2.03
N LYS A 67 -6.93 -3.29 1.05
CA LYS A 67 -8.20 -3.99 0.82
C LYS A 67 -7.98 -5.46 0.48
N TRP A 68 -6.98 -5.77 -0.33
CA TRP A 68 -6.61 -7.16 -0.62
C TRP A 68 -6.18 -7.93 0.63
N LEU A 69 -5.34 -7.34 1.49
CA LEU A 69 -4.96 -7.97 2.76
C LEU A 69 -6.17 -8.23 3.66
N PHE A 70 -7.11 -7.29 3.74
CA PHE A 70 -8.34 -7.48 4.49
C PHE A 70 -9.19 -8.64 3.95
N TYR A 71 -9.34 -8.77 2.63
CA TYR A 71 -10.06 -9.92 2.06
C TYR A 71 -9.31 -11.25 2.22
N ILE A 72 -7.98 -11.24 2.11
CA ILE A 72 -7.17 -12.44 2.32
C ILE A 72 -7.31 -12.93 3.77
N SER A 73 -7.33 -12.04 4.76
CA SER A 73 -7.49 -12.45 6.17
C SER A 73 -8.87 -13.07 6.42
N ILE A 74 -9.92 -12.56 5.79
CA ILE A 74 -11.26 -13.15 5.85
C ILE A 74 -11.26 -14.55 5.25
N VAL A 75 -10.71 -14.72 4.04
CA VAL A 75 -10.62 -16.03 3.38
C VAL A 75 -9.82 -17.01 4.23
N TRP A 76 -8.69 -16.57 4.79
CA TRP A 76 -7.86 -17.37 5.67
C TRP A 76 -8.63 -17.80 6.93
N ALA A 77 -9.39 -16.91 7.55
CA ALA A 77 -10.21 -17.23 8.72
C ALA A 77 -11.27 -18.31 8.41
N VAL A 78 -11.92 -18.22 7.25
CA VAL A 78 -12.90 -19.24 6.82
C VAL A 78 -12.21 -20.58 6.57
N VAL A 79 -11.09 -20.60 5.85
CA VAL A 79 -10.32 -21.84 5.59
C VAL A 79 -9.85 -22.47 6.90
N TYR A 80 -9.31 -21.66 7.82
CA TYR A 80 -8.88 -22.11 9.15
C TYR A 80 -10.04 -22.72 9.95
N PHE A 81 -11.19 -22.03 9.99
CA PHE A 81 -12.38 -22.52 10.69
C PHE A 81 -12.83 -23.87 10.15
N VAL A 82 -12.94 -24.00 8.83
CA VAL A 82 -13.33 -25.28 8.20
C VAL A 82 -12.32 -26.37 8.53
N ALA A 83 -11.02 -26.12 8.37
CA ALA A 83 -9.97 -27.12 8.52
C ALA A 83 -9.87 -27.72 9.94
N TYR A 84 -10.03 -26.87 10.97
CA TYR A 84 -9.90 -27.27 12.37
C TYR A 84 -11.23 -27.69 13.02
N HIS A 85 -12.34 -27.03 12.70
CA HIS A 85 -13.60 -27.21 13.44
C HIS A 85 -14.68 -27.96 12.67
N PHE A 86 -14.59 -28.08 11.34
CA PHE A 86 -15.63 -28.72 10.54
C PHE A 86 -15.15 -30.01 9.87
N SER A 87 -14.01 -29.98 9.18
CA SER A 87 -13.48 -31.17 8.50
C SER A 87 -12.66 -32.08 9.42
N TYR A 88 -12.27 -31.60 10.62
CA TYR A 88 -11.37 -32.31 11.56
C TYR A 88 -10.09 -32.81 10.87
N SER A 89 -9.66 -32.13 9.81
CA SER A 89 -8.48 -32.50 9.03
C SER A 89 -7.18 -32.12 9.74
N LEU A 90 -7.26 -31.22 10.71
CA LEU A 90 -6.15 -30.77 11.54
C LEU A 90 -6.55 -30.90 13.02
N PRO A 91 -5.63 -31.32 13.90
CA PRO A 91 -5.91 -31.51 15.32
C PRO A 91 -6.14 -30.18 16.00
N LEU A 92 -7.13 -30.13 16.90
CA LEU A 92 -7.31 -28.96 17.78
C LEU A 92 -6.14 -28.83 18.74
N SER A 93 -5.92 -27.63 19.29
CA SER A 93 -4.79 -27.38 20.21
C SER A 93 -4.71 -28.36 21.39
N LYS A 94 -5.86 -28.85 21.88
CA LYS A 94 -5.90 -29.86 22.95
C LYS A 94 -5.48 -31.24 22.45
N GLU A 95 -5.98 -31.64 21.28
CA GLU A 95 -5.64 -32.94 20.68
C GLU A 95 -4.15 -33.00 20.31
N GLU A 96 -3.61 -31.91 19.79
CA GLU A 96 -2.17 -31.82 19.49
C GLU A 96 -1.33 -31.99 20.76
N TYR A 97 -1.71 -31.33 21.86
CA TYR A 97 -1.06 -31.50 23.14
C TYR A 97 -1.09 -32.96 23.63
N GLU A 98 -2.25 -33.63 23.50
CA GLU A 98 -2.41 -35.04 23.87
C GLU A 98 -1.60 -35.99 22.96
N ASN A 99 -1.35 -35.63 21.70
CA ASN A 99 -0.54 -36.43 20.77
C ASN A 99 0.97 -36.29 21.02
N GLU A 100 1.42 -35.17 21.58
CA GLU A 100 2.84 -34.90 21.82
C GLU A 100 3.36 -35.40 23.19
N VAL A 101 2.46 -35.73 24.14
CA VAL A 101 2.79 -36.20 25.51
C VAL A 101 2.65 -37.71 25.69
#